data_AF-M6FLB5-F1
#
_entry.id   AF-M6FLB5-F1
#
_cell.length_a   1.000
_cell.length_b   1.000
_cell.length_c   1.000
_cell.angle_alpha   90.00
_cell.angle_beta   90.00
_cell.angle_gamma   90.00
#
_symmetry.space_group_name_H-M   'P 1'
#
loop_
_entity.id
_entity.type
_entity.pdbx_description
1 polymer ?
#
loop_
_entity_poly.entity_id
_entity_poly.type
_entity_poly.pdbx_seq_one_letter_code
_entity_poly.pdbx_strand_id
1 'polypeptide(L)'
;MSLKRSKNHFPDQILAISYDEIQNSLGREFSILSSWCKKEYGKFTQFLNSGNLKKAKEIWREVFISRKDDFIKVLKAGKKDTRVEEFVADSFSLAAILKDHEIMETMSFLKDDNCINSNIFFQKARYYAVTDHKEEMLNSIRDCLIMGSSKNRFLQDENFQPLVQDSNFIETLEKYHVINNEVQKAIETVDIQTFETILSLIPSFLSMQILTPKGSAAFLAQAAAWYLYQKSDLHSIDMMQKIIQRTPNVIIGECLVNLASENEYLEPFSFILECGANPNTPNQEGYTALGRAKGNGCGKIVAYLKKRDKVFSPKLVKAIEEGIQKFYIEHGDKPVAVFAIEDGTLSFGLEGEDSNNSGSWKYQGFYEFPEEAFDLDFYEAGEISSDLFNQILDNLNQRGIFDKLNKTVNFKYLFLEHIH
;
A
#
# COMPACT_ATOMS: atom_id res chain seq x y z
N MET A 1 -56.36 -0.80 -33.56
CA MET A 1 -55.18 -1.69 -33.61
C MET A 1 -54.33 -1.37 -32.39
N SER A 2 -54.50 -2.07 -31.26
CA SER A 2 -53.97 -3.40 -30.93
C SER A 2 -52.52 -3.37 -30.41
N LEU A 3 -52.38 -3.65 -29.11
CA LEU A 3 -51.32 -4.44 -28.43
C LEU A 3 -49.92 -3.77 -28.34
N LYS A 4 -49.21 -3.70 -27.20
CA LYS A 4 -49.04 -4.66 -26.10
C LYS A 4 -48.31 -3.99 -24.89
N ARG A 5 -48.72 -4.37 -23.66
CA ARG A 5 -47.96 -4.74 -22.42
C ARG A 5 -46.50 -4.25 -22.27
N SER A 6 -45.88 -3.96 -21.12
CA SER A 6 -46.16 -3.88 -19.66
C SER A 6 -44.74 -3.85 -19.05
N LYS A 7 -44.44 -3.05 -18.02
CA LYS A 7 -43.41 -3.41 -17.04
C LYS A 7 -43.89 -3.09 -15.63
N ASN A 8 -43.75 -4.10 -14.80
CA ASN A 8 -44.25 -4.24 -13.45
C ASN A 8 -43.59 -3.26 -12.48
N HIS A 9 -44.34 -2.96 -11.41
CA HIS A 9 -43.89 -2.53 -10.09
C HIS A 9 -42.51 -3.05 -9.68
N PHE A 10 -41.69 -2.15 -9.14
CA PHE A 10 -41.07 -2.33 -7.82
C PHE A 10 -41.13 -1.00 -7.04
N PRO A 11 -41.38 -1.00 -5.71
CA PRO A 11 -41.66 0.21 -4.94
C PRO A 11 -40.39 1.01 -4.63
N ASP A 12 -40.52 2.34 -4.62
CA ASP A 12 -39.53 3.34 -4.21
C ASP A 12 -39.14 3.26 -2.71
N GLN A 13 -38.53 2.15 -2.29
CA GLN A 13 -37.86 2.04 -0.98
C GLN A 13 -36.60 1.18 -1.11
N ILE A 14 -35.58 1.71 -1.78
CA ILE A 14 -34.20 1.39 -1.37
C ILE A 14 -33.76 2.57 -0.53
N LEU A 15 -33.77 2.35 0.79
CA LEU A 15 -33.18 3.20 1.79
C LEU A 15 -31.80 3.65 1.30
N ALA A 16 -31.66 4.95 1.04
CA ALA A 16 -30.36 5.60 0.98
C ALA A 16 -29.78 5.56 2.39
N ILE A 17 -29.16 4.43 2.76
CA ILE A 17 -28.33 4.35 3.96
C ILE A 17 -27.17 5.32 3.70
N SER A 18 -27.09 6.37 4.50
CA SER A 18 -26.01 7.35 4.37
C SER A 18 -24.66 6.66 4.55
N TYR A 19 -23.62 7.15 3.88
CA TYR A 19 -22.26 6.63 4.04
C TYR A 19 -21.83 6.59 5.53
N ASP A 20 -22.30 7.55 6.32
CA ASP A 20 -22.10 7.60 7.77
C ASP A 20 -22.84 6.48 8.52
N GLU A 21 -24.04 6.08 8.10
CA GLU A 21 -24.75 4.92 8.68
C GLU A 21 -24.08 3.59 8.32
N ILE A 22 -23.53 3.46 7.11
CA ILE A 22 -22.73 2.29 6.70
C ILE A 22 -21.45 2.20 7.56
N GLN A 23 -20.70 3.30 7.67
CA GLN A 23 -19.52 3.41 8.54
C GLN A 23 -19.85 3.15 10.02
N ASN A 24 -20.97 3.68 10.52
CA ASN A 24 -21.42 3.47 11.89
C ASN A 24 -21.93 2.04 12.15
N SER A 25 -22.45 1.33 11.14
CA SER A 25 -22.83 -0.08 11.27
C SER A 25 -21.60 -0.99 11.26
N LEU A 26 -20.66 -0.78 10.33
CA LEU A 26 -19.38 -1.48 10.25
C LEU A 26 -18.52 -1.22 11.50
N GLY A 27 -18.54 0.02 12.01
CA GLY A 27 -17.85 0.39 13.24
C GLY A 27 -18.43 -0.28 14.49
N ARG A 28 -19.76 -0.41 14.58
CA ARG A 28 -20.45 -1.12 15.67
C ARG A 28 -20.21 -2.62 15.60
N GLU A 29 -20.33 -3.23 14.43
CA GLU A 29 -20.04 -4.65 14.22
C GLU A 29 -18.59 -4.96 14.57
N PHE A 30 -17.63 -4.16 14.09
CA PHE A 30 -16.22 -4.30 14.46
C PHE A 30 -16.00 -4.20 15.97
N SER A 31 -16.61 -3.22 16.66
CA SER A 31 -16.45 -3.05 18.10
C SER A 31 -16.94 -4.27 18.89
N ILE A 32 -18.07 -4.83 18.48
CA ILE A 32 -18.62 -6.06 19.07
C ILE A 32 -17.67 -7.23 18.84
N LEU A 33 -17.19 -7.42 17.61
CA LEU A 33 -16.27 -8.51 17.27
C LEU A 33 -14.93 -8.38 17.99
N SER A 34 -14.32 -7.18 18.04
CA SER A 34 -13.08 -6.90 18.78
C SER A 34 -13.24 -7.18 20.27
N SER A 35 -14.34 -6.73 20.89
CA SER A 35 -14.62 -7.00 22.31
C SER A 35 -14.77 -8.49 22.59
N TRP A 36 -15.43 -9.21 21.68
CA TRP A 36 -15.54 -10.66 21.75
C TRP A 36 -14.16 -11.34 21.60
N CYS A 37 -13.36 -10.98 20.58
CA CYS A 37 -12.00 -11.51 20.40
C CYS A 37 -11.15 -11.31 21.65
N LYS A 38 -11.19 -10.12 22.26
CA LYS A 38 -10.50 -9.82 23.54
C LYS A 38 -10.90 -10.76 24.66
N LYS A 39 -12.21 -11.01 24.82
CA LYS A 39 -12.73 -11.89 25.86
C LYS A 39 -12.28 -13.34 25.64
N GLU A 40 -12.41 -13.84 24.42
CA GLU A 40 -12.05 -15.23 24.11
C GLU A 40 -10.54 -15.46 24.15
N TYR A 41 -9.75 -14.50 23.65
CA TYR A 41 -8.29 -14.50 23.79
C TYR A 41 -7.86 -14.54 25.26
N GLY A 42 -8.56 -13.81 26.14
CA GLY A 42 -8.32 -13.86 27.59
C GLY A 42 -8.50 -15.26 28.20
N LYS A 43 -9.50 -16.03 27.74
CA LYS A 43 -9.70 -17.41 28.20
C LYS A 43 -8.61 -18.34 27.69
N PHE A 44 -8.27 -18.22 26.41
CA PHE A 44 -7.22 -19.03 25.78
C PHE A 44 -5.86 -18.82 26.48
N THR A 45 -5.44 -17.57 26.65
CA THR A 45 -4.17 -17.21 27.30
C THR A 45 -4.12 -17.62 28.76
N GLN A 46 -5.23 -17.57 29.50
CA GLN A 46 -5.28 -18.06 30.88
C GLN A 46 -4.85 -19.54 30.95
N PHE A 47 -5.39 -20.40 30.07
CA PHE A 47 -5.03 -21.81 30.07
C PHE A 47 -3.62 -22.06 29.52
N LEU A 48 -3.23 -21.34 28.46
CA LEU A 48 -1.88 -21.42 27.89
C LEU A 48 -0.82 -21.11 28.97
N ASN A 49 -0.97 -20.00 29.68
CA ASN A 49 -0.04 -19.55 30.72
C ASN A 49 -0.04 -20.44 31.97
N SER A 50 -1.16 -21.13 32.25
CA SER A 50 -1.25 -22.09 33.34
C SER A 50 -0.55 -23.43 33.05
N GLY A 51 -0.09 -23.65 31.82
CA GLY A 51 0.47 -24.93 31.37
C GLY A 51 -0.58 -26.02 31.12
N ASN A 52 -1.88 -25.72 31.23
CA ASN A 52 -2.95 -26.66 30.88
C ASN A 52 -3.18 -26.68 29.35
N LEU A 53 -2.20 -27.24 28.63
CA LEU A 53 -2.16 -27.21 27.17
C LEU A 53 -3.32 -27.95 26.50
N LYS A 54 -3.82 -29.03 27.14
CA LYS A 54 -5.01 -29.74 26.66
C LYS A 54 -6.22 -28.81 26.65
N LYS A 55 -6.46 -28.12 27.77
CA LYS A 55 -7.56 -27.16 27.86
C LYS A 55 -7.34 -25.96 26.95
N ALA A 56 -6.10 -25.47 26.82
CA ALA A 56 -5.77 -24.41 25.88
C ALA A 56 -6.11 -24.79 24.42
N LYS A 57 -5.79 -26.02 23.99
CA LYS A 57 -6.14 -26.53 22.66
C LYS A 57 -7.65 -26.70 22.46
N GLU A 58 -8.37 -27.20 23.47
CA GLU A 58 -9.84 -27.29 23.43
C GLU A 58 -10.46 -25.91 23.23
N ILE A 59 -10.07 -24.92 24.05
CA ILE A 59 -10.57 -23.55 23.94
C ILE A 59 -10.16 -22.92 22.61
N TRP A 60 -8.93 -23.13 22.15
CA TRP A 60 -8.48 -22.66 20.84
C TRP A 60 -9.37 -23.21 19.72
N ARG A 61 -9.68 -24.52 19.72
CA ARG A 61 -10.59 -25.11 18.72
C ARG A 61 -11.99 -24.51 18.83
N GLU A 62 -12.55 -24.42 20.03
CA GLU A 62 -13.89 -23.86 20.26
C GLU A 62 -13.99 -22.41 19.77
N VAL A 63 -13.00 -21.58 20.07
CA VAL A 63 -12.98 -20.15 19.74
C VAL A 63 -12.69 -19.92 18.26
N PHE A 64 -11.66 -20.59 17.73
CA PHE A 64 -11.17 -20.31 16.39
C PHE A 64 -11.94 -21.06 15.30
N ILE A 65 -12.20 -22.36 15.45
CA ILE A 65 -12.84 -23.14 14.38
C ILE A 65 -14.31 -22.72 14.21
N SER A 66 -15.02 -22.43 15.31
CA SER A 66 -16.45 -22.07 15.23
C SER A 66 -16.70 -20.67 14.67
N ARG A 67 -15.71 -19.76 14.76
CA ARG A 67 -15.83 -18.34 14.40
C ARG A 67 -14.64 -17.80 13.60
N LYS A 68 -14.00 -18.66 12.80
CA LYS A 68 -12.86 -18.32 11.95
C LYS A 68 -13.14 -17.10 11.07
N ASP A 69 -14.30 -17.07 10.42
CA ASP A 69 -14.67 -15.98 9.52
C ASP A 69 -14.81 -14.65 10.25
N ASP A 70 -15.23 -14.66 11.51
CA ASP A 70 -15.32 -13.44 12.32
C ASP A 70 -13.94 -12.94 12.75
N PHE A 71 -13.00 -13.85 13.05
CA PHE A 71 -11.59 -13.49 13.24
C PHE A 71 -10.97 -12.88 11.98
N ILE A 72 -11.22 -13.50 10.82
CA ILE A 72 -10.77 -12.97 9.52
C ILE A 72 -11.42 -11.61 9.24
N LYS A 73 -12.70 -11.43 9.55
CA LYS A 73 -13.36 -10.13 9.44
C LYS A 73 -12.72 -9.10 10.35
N VAL A 74 -12.32 -9.42 11.57
CA VAL A 74 -11.61 -8.46 12.44
C VAL A 74 -10.23 -8.12 11.88
N LEU A 75 -9.49 -9.12 11.35
CA LEU A 75 -8.22 -8.90 10.65
C LEU A 75 -8.40 -7.99 9.41
N LYS A 76 -9.49 -8.18 8.64
CA LYS A 76 -9.76 -7.46 7.38
C LYS A 76 -10.50 -6.14 7.54
N ALA A 77 -11.30 -5.98 8.59
CA ALA A 77 -12.00 -4.74 8.94
C ALA A 77 -11.01 -3.67 9.40
N GLY A 78 -9.75 -4.06 9.55
CA GLY A 78 -8.66 -3.19 9.34
C GLY A 78 -8.18 -2.48 10.58
N LYS A 79 -9.11 -2.10 11.47
CA LYS A 79 -8.79 -1.40 12.71
C LYS A 79 -7.81 -2.27 13.51
N LYS A 80 -6.67 -1.69 13.91
CA LYS A 80 -5.59 -2.37 14.62
C LYS A 80 -6.14 -2.96 15.92
N ASP A 81 -6.42 -4.26 15.92
CA ASP A 81 -6.62 -5.02 17.14
C ASP A 81 -5.41 -5.92 17.36
N THR A 82 -4.42 -5.41 18.12
CA THR A 82 -3.20 -6.16 18.45
C THR A 82 -3.52 -7.51 19.08
N ARG A 83 -4.70 -7.65 19.70
CA ARG A 83 -5.14 -8.90 20.33
C ARG A 83 -5.36 -10.03 19.36
N VAL A 84 -5.68 -9.74 18.10
CA VAL A 84 -5.84 -10.80 17.10
C VAL A 84 -4.48 -11.29 16.62
N GLU A 85 -3.54 -10.40 16.35
CA GLU A 85 -2.15 -10.79 16.04
C GLU A 85 -1.47 -11.48 17.23
N GLU A 86 -1.75 -11.04 18.46
CA GLU A 86 -1.32 -11.71 19.69
C GLU A 86 -1.92 -13.12 19.80
N PHE A 87 -3.24 -13.27 19.59
CA PHE A 87 -3.91 -14.58 19.56
C PHE A 87 -3.28 -15.53 18.54
N VAL A 88 -2.96 -15.01 17.36
CA VAL A 88 -2.26 -15.76 16.31
C VAL A 88 -0.87 -16.20 16.78
N ALA A 89 -0.08 -15.28 17.32
CA ALA A 89 1.27 -15.60 17.80
C ALA A 89 1.23 -16.68 18.90
N ASP A 90 0.28 -16.57 19.83
CA ASP A 90 0.07 -17.55 20.90
C ASP A 90 -0.48 -18.88 20.37
N SER A 91 -1.24 -18.86 19.28
CA SER A 91 -1.65 -20.09 18.57
C SER A 91 -0.45 -20.82 17.97
N PHE A 92 0.49 -20.10 17.33
CA PHE A 92 1.75 -20.70 16.87
C PHE A 92 2.62 -21.16 18.05
N SER A 93 2.58 -20.45 19.18
CA SER A 93 3.28 -20.90 20.40
C SER A 93 2.72 -22.23 20.90
N LEU A 94 1.39 -22.36 20.96
CA LEU A 94 0.72 -23.61 21.32
C LEU A 94 1.08 -24.72 20.32
N ALA A 95 1.08 -24.42 19.02
CA ALA A 95 1.49 -25.36 17.97
C ALA A 95 2.92 -25.86 18.20
N ALA A 96 3.86 -24.96 18.53
CA ALA A 96 5.25 -25.32 18.80
C ALA A 96 5.38 -26.22 20.04
N ILE A 97 4.72 -25.86 21.14
CA ILE A 97 4.77 -26.64 22.39
C ILE A 97 4.20 -28.05 22.18
N LEU A 98 3.10 -28.16 21.44
CA LEU A 98 2.42 -29.44 21.19
C LEU A 98 2.94 -30.19 19.96
N LYS A 99 3.83 -29.58 19.17
CA LYS A 99 4.23 -30.05 17.83
C LYS A 99 3.01 -30.36 16.94
N ASP A 100 2.03 -29.46 16.98
CA ASP A 100 0.70 -29.68 16.42
C ASP A 100 0.53 -29.09 15.02
N HIS A 101 0.55 -29.96 14.01
CA HIS A 101 0.42 -29.57 12.61
C HIS A 101 -0.96 -28.96 12.30
N GLU A 102 -2.03 -29.42 12.93
CA GLU A 102 -3.39 -28.92 12.67
C GLU A 102 -3.48 -27.44 13.04
N ILE A 103 -2.92 -27.05 14.18
CA ILE A 103 -2.89 -25.65 14.62
C ILE A 103 -2.05 -24.80 13.65
N MET A 104 -0.86 -25.30 13.28
CA MET A 104 0.03 -24.62 12.35
C MET A 104 -0.63 -24.37 10.99
N GLU A 105 -1.19 -25.41 10.39
CA GLU A 105 -1.88 -25.35 9.10
C GLU A 105 -3.12 -24.46 9.18
N THR A 106 -3.89 -24.57 10.25
CA THR A 106 -5.09 -23.75 10.48
C THR A 106 -4.76 -22.27 10.61
N MET A 107 -3.59 -21.91 11.13
CA MET A 107 -3.12 -20.52 11.23
C MET A 107 -2.43 -20.02 9.95
N SER A 108 -2.13 -20.90 8.99
CA SER A 108 -1.34 -20.54 7.80
C SER A 108 -2.04 -19.63 6.78
N PHE A 109 -3.38 -19.45 6.88
CA PHE A 109 -4.14 -18.51 6.04
C PHE A 109 -3.69 -17.06 6.19
N LEU A 110 -2.95 -16.75 7.26
CA LEU A 110 -2.35 -15.44 7.48
C LEU A 110 -1.22 -15.11 6.50
N LYS A 111 -0.74 -16.07 5.68
CA LYS A 111 0.22 -15.75 4.61
C LYS A 111 -0.31 -14.66 3.66
N ASP A 112 -1.63 -14.50 3.58
CA ASP A 112 -2.29 -13.52 2.71
C ASP A 112 -2.59 -12.19 3.42
N ASP A 113 -2.48 -12.15 4.75
CA ASP A 113 -2.80 -10.98 5.56
C ASP A 113 -1.48 -10.32 6.01
N ASN A 114 -1.28 -9.04 5.69
CA ASN A 114 -0.05 -8.27 5.92
C ASN A 114 0.24 -8.00 7.42
N CYS A 115 0.41 -9.06 8.22
CA CYS A 115 0.68 -8.98 9.64
C CYS A 115 2.02 -8.29 9.91
N ILE A 116 2.02 -7.35 10.86
CA ILE A 116 3.21 -6.57 11.23
C ILE A 116 3.81 -6.98 12.58
N ASN A 117 3.17 -7.90 13.31
CA ASN A 117 3.70 -8.39 14.58
C ASN A 117 4.83 -9.40 14.38
N SER A 118 6.07 -8.97 14.66
CA SER A 118 7.28 -9.80 14.58
C SER A 118 7.22 -11.07 15.43
N ASN A 119 6.40 -11.09 16.50
CA ASN A 119 6.22 -12.24 17.37
C ASN A 119 5.57 -13.43 16.66
N ILE A 120 4.71 -13.19 15.66
CA ILE A 120 4.09 -14.25 14.87
C ILE A 120 5.19 -15.08 14.18
N PHE A 121 6.13 -14.40 13.53
CA PHE A 121 7.25 -15.03 12.83
C PHE A 121 8.22 -15.72 13.80
N PHE A 122 8.46 -15.13 14.98
CA PHE A 122 9.25 -15.77 16.03
C PHE A 122 8.65 -17.12 16.46
N GLN A 123 7.34 -17.16 16.71
CA GLN A 123 6.66 -18.38 17.15
C GLN A 123 6.56 -19.43 16.03
N LYS A 124 6.39 -19.01 14.77
CA LYS A 124 6.51 -19.89 13.60
C LYS A 124 7.91 -20.50 13.49
N ALA A 125 8.96 -19.70 13.66
CA ALA A 125 10.34 -20.20 13.68
C ALA A 125 10.52 -21.24 14.79
N ARG A 126 9.97 -21.01 15.98
CA ARG A 126 10.03 -21.98 17.09
C ARG A 126 9.31 -23.29 16.75
N TYR A 127 8.13 -23.23 16.12
CA TYR A 127 7.44 -24.43 15.65
C TYR A 127 8.31 -25.22 14.68
N TYR A 128 8.82 -24.58 13.63
CA TYR A 128 9.62 -25.25 12.61
C TYR A 128 10.95 -25.79 13.15
N ALA A 129 11.55 -25.14 14.14
CA ALA A 129 12.74 -25.64 14.83
C ALA A 129 12.47 -26.97 15.57
N VAL A 130 11.32 -27.10 16.22
CA VAL A 130 10.99 -28.31 17.00
C VAL A 130 10.35 -29.43 16.16
N THR A 131 9.98 -29.14 14.90
CA THR A 131 9.43 -30.09 13.92
C THR A 131 10.37 -30.39 12.75
N ASP A 132 11.62 -29.93 12.79
CA ASP A 132 12.67 -30.22 11.79
C ASP A 132 12.38 -29.71 10.36
N HIS A 133 11.79 -28.51 10.25
CA HIS A 133 11.51 -27.84 8.97
C HIS A 133 12.48 -26.65 8.79
N LYS A 134 13.73 -26.97 8.43
CA LYS A 134 14.84 -26.00 8.49
C LYS A 134 14.64 -24.78 7.60
N GLU A 135 14.15 -24.93 6.37
CA GLU A 135 14.01 -23.80 5.45
C GLU A 135 12.93 -22.80 5.89
N GLU A 136 11.77 -23.31 6.29
CA GLU A 136 10.66 -22.50 6.79
C GLU A 136 10.99 -21.81 8.12
N MET A 137 11.79 -22.48 8.96
CA MET A 137 12.36 -21.88 10.15
C MET A 137 13.23 -20.68 9.79
N LEU A 138 14.23 -20.85 8.89
CA LEU A 138 15.14 -19.76 8.50
C LEU A 138 14.37 -18.59 7.85
N ASN A 139 13.37 -18.88 7.03
CA ASN A 139 12.49 -17.85 6.46
C ASN A 139 11.71 -17.08 7.54
N SER A 140 11.21 -17.77 8.55
CA SER A 140 10.49 -17.12 9.67
C SER A 140 11.43 -16.30 10.55
N ILE A 141 12.67 -16.73 10.77
CA ILE A 141 13.70 -15.96 11.47
C ILE A 141 14.02 -14.69 10.71
N ARG A 142 14.24 -14.79 9.39
CA ARG A 142 14.47 -13.65 8.51
C ARG A 142 13.36 -12.61 8.67
N ASP A 143 12.11 -13.01 8.50
CA ASP A 143 10.97 -12.08 8.54
C ASP A 143 10.87 -11.43 9.93
N CYS A 144 11.14 -12.18 11.00
CA CYS A 144 11.17 -11.65 12.36
C CYS A 144 12.25 -10.56 12.58
N LEU A 145 13.45 -10.75 12.02
CA LEU A 145 14.57 -9.81 12.10
C LEU A 145 14.33 -8.55 11.25
N ILE A 146 13.79 -8.71 10.04
CA ILE A 146 13.36 -7.60 9.17
C ILE A 146 12.33 -6.72 9.88
N MET A 147 11.47 -7.33 10.70
CA MET A 147 10.48 -6.61 11.52
C MET A 147 11.06 -6.04 12.82
N GLY A 148 12.40 -5.98 12.95
CA GLY A 148 13.10 -5.30 14.04
C GLY A 148 13.41 -6.15 15.27
N SER A 149 13.19 -7.46 15.24
CA SER A 149 13.55 -8.32 16.38
C SER A 149 15.07 -8.44 16.54
N SER A 150 15.54 -8.53 17.78
CA SER A 150 16.95 -8.76 18.07
C SER A 150 17.35 -10.22 17.76
N LYS A 151 18.51 -10.42 17.12
CA LYS A 151 19.10 -11.76 16.96
C LYS A 151 19.34 -12.47 18.30
N ASN A 152 19.63 -11.70 19.36
CA ASN A 152 19.87 -12.26 20.70
C ASN A 152 18.65 -13.00 21.24
N ARG A 153 17.45 -12.61 20.81
CA ARG A 153 16.21 -13.30 21.16
C ARG A 153 16.23 -14.78 20.73
N PHE A 154 16.81 -15.07 19.56
CA PHE A 154 16.95 -16.43 19.06
C PHE A 154 18.08 -17.17 19.77
N LEU A 155 19.21 -16.51 20.01
CA LEU A 155 20.37 -17.08 20.70
C LEU A 155 20.08 -17.44 22.16
N GLN A 156 19.05 -16.83 22.77
CA GLN A 156 18.67 -17.06 24.18
C GLN A 156 17.49 -18.04 24.34
N ASP A 157 16.73 -18.32 23.28
CA ASP A 157 15.57 -19.21 23.37
C ASP A 157 16.03 -20.68 23.41
N GLU A 158 15.43 -21.46 24.30
CA GLU A 158 15.77 -22.87 24.52
C GLU A 158 15.56 -23.73 23.27
N ASN A 159 14.54 -23.42 22.46
CA ASN A 159 14.21 -24.22 21.27
C ASN A 159 15.24 -24.08 20.15
N PHE A 160 16.02 -22.99 20.14
CA PHE A 160 17.06 -22.77 19.13
C PHE A 160 18.47 -23.11 19.63
N GLN A 161 18.67 -23.45 20.91
CA GLN A 161 19.99 -23.83 21.44
C GLN A 161 20.67 -24.96 20.64
N PRO A 162 19.96 -26.00 20.17
CA PRO A 162 20.57 -27.04 19.34
C PRO A 162 21.15 -26.53 18.00
N LEU A 163 20.73 -25.34 17.55
CA LEU A 163 21.07 -24.75 16.26
C LEU A 163 22.19 -23.71 16.34
N VAL A 164 22.71 -23.39 17.53
CA VAL A 164 23.75 -22.35 17.72
C VAL A 164 25.07 -22.72 17.02
N GLN A 165 25.29 -23.99 16.69
CA GLN A 165 26.43 -24.47 15.90
C GLN A 165 26.11 -24.65 14.41
N ASP A 166 24.85 -24.45 14.00
CA ASP A 166 24.42 -24.56 12.61
C ASP A 166 24.83 -23.30 11.83
N SER A 167 25.66 -23.49 10.80
CA SER A 167 26.19 -22.38 10.00
C SER A 167 25.09 -21.55 9.35
N ASN A 168 24.04 -22.18 8.82
CA ASN A 168 22.97 -21.49 8.10
C ASN A 168 22.12 -20.66 9.08
N PHE A 169 21.90 -21.18 10.30
CA PHE A 169 21.21 -20.45 11.35
C PHE A 169 21.99 -19.21 11.78
N ILE A 170 23.28 -19.34 12.09
CA ILE A 170 24.12 -18.20 12.50
C ILE A 170 24.28 -17.19 11.36
N GLU A 171 24.54 -17.64 10.14
CA GLU A 171 24.66 -16.75 8.98
C GLU A 171 23.37 -15.96 8.74
N THR A 172 22.19 -16.60 8.89
CA THR A 172 20.90 -15.92 8.82
C THR A 172 20.78 -14.86 9.92
N LEU A 173 21.09 -15.19 11.17
CA LEU A 173 21.04 -14.23 12.27
C LEU A 173 21.96 -13.03 12.04
N GLU A 174 23.20 -13.25 11.60
CA GLU A 174 24.16 -12.18 11.37
C GLU A 174 23.76 -11.29 10.18
N LYS A 175 23.39 -11.90 9.05
CA LYS A 175 22.98 -11.18 7.84
C LYS A 175 21.78 -10.27 8.09
N TYR A 176 20.72 -10.80 8.70
CA TYR A 176 19.48 -10.04 8.88
C TYR A 176 19.47 -9.16 10.14
N HIS A 177 20.45 -9.31 11.04
CA HIS A 177 20.62 -8.39 12.17
C HIS A 177 21.13 -7.02 11.73
N VAL A 178 22.04 -6.97 10.75
CA VAL A 178 22.64 -5.72 10.28
C VAL A 178 21.82 -5.04 9.18
N ILE A 179 20.87 -5.74 8.56
CA ILE A 179 20.12 -5.25 7.41
C ILE A 179 19.37 -3.95 7.69
N ASN A 180 18.83 -3.79 8.91
CA ASN A 180 18.20 -2.54 9.33
C ASN A 180 19.17 -1.36 9.25
N ASN A 181 20.41 -1.55 9.70
CA ASN A 181 21.44 -0.53 9.68
C ASN A 181 21.94 -0.25 8.25
N GLU A 182 22.04 -1.29 7.41
CA GLU A 182 22.45 -1.14 6.01
C GLU A 182 21.39 -0.37 5.20
N VAL A 183 20.12 -0.72 5.35
CA VAL A 183 19.00 0.02 4.72
C VAL A 183 18.93 1.45 5.27
N GLN A 184 19.01 1.63 6.59
CA GLN A 184 19.04 2.96 7.22
C GLN A 184 20.14 3.83 6.59
N LYS A 185 21.37 3.31 6.54
CA LYS A 185 22.51 4.01 5.96
C LYS A 185 22.30 4.31 4.48
N ALA A 186 21.81 3.35 3.71
CA ALA A 186 21.53 3.53 2.28
C ALA A 186 20.53 4.67 2.04
N ILE A 187 19.47 4.76 2.85
CA ILE A 187 18.48 5.84 2.77
C ILE A 187 19.09 7.19 3.18
N GLU A 188 19.84 7.21 4.28
CA GLU A 188 20.50 8.42 4.78
C GLU A 188 21.49 9.01 3.77
N THR A 189 22.25 8.16 3.07
CA THR A 189 23.26 8.57 2.08
C THR A 189 22.77 8.54 0.64
N VAL A 190 21.50 8.18 0.39
CA VAL A 190 20.92 8.03 -0.96
C VAL A 190 21.71 7.03 -1.84
N ASP A 191 22.17 5.93 -1.22
CA ASP A 191 22.89 4.86 -1.90
C ASP A 191 21.91 3.88 -2.57
N ILE A 192 21.52 4.23 -3.79
CA ILE A 192 20.59 3.44 -4.62
C ILE A 192 21.17 2.06 -4.95
N GLN A 193 22.49 1.96 -5.14
CA GLN A 193 23.11 0.68 -5.52
C GLN A 193 23.03 -0.32 -4.37
N THR A 194 23.34 0.11 -3.14
CA THR A 194 23.15 -0.73 -1.95
C THR A 194 21.68 -1.07 -1.75
N PHE A 195 20.77 -0.10 -1.89
CA PHE A 195 19.34 -0.36 -1.79
C PHE A 195 18.85 -1.44 -2.76
N GLU A 196 19.19 -1.33 -4.06
CA GLU A 196 18.79 -2.31 -5.08
C GLU A 196 19.43 -3.68 -4.85
N THR A 197 20.68 -3.71 -4.37
CA THR A 197 21.37 -4.96 -4.00
C THR A 197 20.63 -5.68 -2.88
N ILE A 198 20.28 -4.95 -1.82
CA ILE A 198 19.50 -5.51 -0.71
C ILE A 198 18.13 -5.96 -1.22
N LEU A 199 17.51 -5.21 -2.14
CA LEU A 199 16.13 -5.45 -2.57
C LEU A 199 16.03 -6.73 -3.39
N SER A 200 17.01 -6.93 -4.28
CA SER A 200 17.17 -8.17 -5.03
C SER A 200 17.30 -9.40 -4.12
N LEU A 201 18.04 -9.25 -3.01
CA LEU A 201 18.25 -10.34 -2.05
C LEU A 201 17.08 -10.53 -1.09
N ILE A 202 16.36 -9.46 -0.74
CA ILE A 202 15.39 -9.41 0.36
C ILE A 202 14.20 -8.49 0.00
N PRO A 203 13.30 -8.88 -0.91
CA PRO A 203 12.17 -8.03 -1.31
C PRO A 203 11.27 -7.58 -0.15
N SER A 204 11.16 -8.41 0.89
CA SER A 204 10.30 -8.15 2.05
C SER A 204 10.77 -7.00 2.95
N PHE A 205 12.01 -6.53 2.83
CA PHE A 205 12.46 -5.39 3.65
C PHE A 205 11.67 -4.11 3.35
N LEU A 206 10.96 -4.00 2.22
CA LEU A 206 10.08 -2.86 1.94
C LEU A 206 8.98 -2.65 3.01
N SER A 207 8.70 -3.68 3.82
CA SER A 207 7.73 -3.63 4.92
C SER A 207 8.38 -3.39 6.31
N MET A 208 9.71 -3.24 6.37
CA MET A 208 10.44 -3.06 7.62
C MET A 208 10.16 -1.70 8.26
N GLN A 209 10.54 -1.58 9.54
CA GLN A 209 10.61 -0.29 10.21
C GLN A 209 12.06 0.12 10.42
N ILE A 210 12.36 1.38 10.13
CA ILE A 210 13.66 2.01 10.35
C ILE A 210 13.48 3.27 11.21
N LEU A 211 14.59 3.85 11.67
CA LEU A 211 14.54 5.04 12.51
C LEU A 211 14.29 6.26 11.64
N THR A 212 13.35 7.10 12.07
CA THR A 212 13.20 8.48 11.58
C THR A 212 14.32 9.38 12.14
N PRO A 213 14.52 10.61 11.61
CA PRO A 213 15.48 11.56 12.17
C PRO A 213 15.26 11.89 13.65
N LYS A 214 14.03 11.75 14.16
CA LYS A 214 13.69 11.95 15.58
C LYS A 214 13.99 10.71 16.46
N GLY A 215 14.52 9.63 15.89
CA GLY A 215 14.84 8.38 16.59
C GLY A 215 13.64 7.46 16.84
N SER A 216 12.43 7.82 16.39
CA SER A 216 11.26 6.92 16.42
C SER A 216 11.27 5.95 15.24
N ALA A 217 10.90 4.70 15.47
CA ALA A 217 10.72 3.71 14.42
C ALA A 217 9.47 4.00 13.58
N ALA A 218 9.60 3.92 12.25
CA ALA A 218 8.51 4.06 11.30
C ALA A 218 8.76 3.15 10.09
N PHE A 219 7.71 2.83 9.32
CA PHE A 219 7.87 2.06 8.09
C PHE A 219 8.87 2.69 7.14
N LEU A 220 9.60 1.86 6.39
CA LEU A 220 10.64 2.30 5.46
C LEU A 220 10.21 3.50 4.61
N ALA A 221 9.08 3.40 3.90
CA ALA A 221 8.62 4.48 3.03
C ALA A 221 8.36 5.79 3.81
N GLN A 222 7.76 5.70 5.01
CA GLN A 222 7.54 6.84 5.88
C GLN A 222 8.85 7.46 6.34
N ALA A 223 9.77 6.67 6.89
CA ALA A 223 11.06 7.17 7.38
C ALA A 223 11.95 7.69 6.24
N ALA A 224 11.96 7.01 5.09
CA ALA A 224 12.67 7.45 3.90
C ALA A 224 12.19 8.82 3.44
N ALA A 225 10.87 9.05 3.43
CA ALA A 225 10.34 10.37 3.09
C ALA A 225 10.99 11.47 3.92
N TRP A 226 11.12 11.28 5.24
CA TRP A 226 11.79 12.23 6.14
C TRP A 226 13.24 12.54 5.75
N TYR A 227 14.03 11.53 5.42
CA TYR A 227 15.44 11.73 5.05
C TYR A 227 15.63 12.31 3.65
N LEU A 228 14.72 11.97 2.74
CA LEU A 228 14.86 12.25 1.32
C LEU A 228 14.24 13.62 0.95
N TYR A 229 13.11 14.03 1.56
CA TYR A 229 12.51 15.34 1.26
C TYR A 229 13.47 16.49 1.61
N GLN A 230 14.29 16.33 2.65
CA GLN A 230 15.25 17.37 3.06
C GLN A 230 16.31 17.64 1.99
N LYS A 231 16.61 16.64 1.15
CA LYS A 231 17.57 16.74 0.05
C LYS A 231 16.90 17.21 -1.24
N SER A 232 15.72 16.66 -1.55
CA SER A 232 14.90 16.98 -2.73
C SER A 232 15.67 17.01 -4.06
N ASP A 233 16.74 16.21 -4.18
CA ASP A 233 17.50 16.05 -5.42
C ASP A 233 16.96 14.89 -6.27
N LEU A 234 17.39 14.81 -7.54
CA LEU A 234 16.93 13.77 -8.48
C LEU A 234 17.17 12.34 -7.98
N HIS A 235 18.25 12.09 -7.25
CA HIS A 235 18.55 10.76 -6.71
C HIS A 235 17.63 10.42 -5.54
N SER A 236 17.30 11.39 -4.69
CA SER A 236 16.37 11.24 -3.58
C SER A 236 14.95 10.99 -4.09
N ILE A 237 14.56 11.66 -5.18
CA ILE A 237 13.28 11.42 -5.88
C ILE A 237 13.27 10.01 -6.49
N ASP A 238 14.30 9.61 -7.25
CA ASP A 238 14.39 8.28 -7.85
C ASP A 238 14.33 7.18 -6.78
N MET A 239 15.10 7.32 -5.71
CA MET A 239 15.09 6.38 -4.59
C MET A 239 13.69 6.29 -3.96
N MET A 240 13.03 7.41 -3.72
CA MET A 240 11.69 7.44 -3.14
C MET A 240 10.66 6.81 -4.08
N GLN A 241 10.70 7.12 -5.38
CA GLN A 241 9.83 6.51 -6.39
C GLN A 241 10.02 4.99 -6.43
N LYS A 242 11.26 4.50 -6.39
CA LYS A 242 11.56 3.07 -6.34
C LYS A 242 10.96 2.40 -5.11
N ILE A 243 11.05 3.05 -3.94
CA ILE A 243 10.44 2.59 -2.69
C ILE A 243 8.91 2.52 -2.86
N ILE A 244 8.27 3.61 -3.29
CA ILE A 244 6.81 3.67 -3.45
C ILE A 244 6.29 2.61 -4.41
N GLN A 245 6.89 2.50 -5.60
CA GLN A 245 6.43 1.58 -6.65
C GLN A 245 6.47 0.10 -6.26
N ARG A 246 7.37 -0.27 -5.34
CA ARG A 246 7.60 -1.66 -4.94
C ARG A 246 7.00 -2.00 -3.59
N THR A 247 6.69 -0.98 -2.78
CA THR A 247 6.09 -1.18 -1.45
C THR A 247 4.62 -1.56 -1.60
N PRO A 248 4.13 -2.57 -0.86
CA PRO A 248 2.71 -2.93 -0.90
C PRO A 248 1.80 -1.74 -0.57
N ASN A 249 0.72 -1.55 -1.35
CA ASN A 249 -0.21 -0.43 -1.18
C ASN A 249 -0.73 -0.29 0.25
N VAL A 250 -0.98 -1.41 0.96
CA VAL A 250 -1.43 -1.38 2.36
C VAL A 250 -0.43 -0.67 3.28
N ILE A 251 0.88 -0.85 3.06
CA ILE A 251 1.94 -0.21 3.83
C ILE A 251 2.03 1.27 3.45
N ILE A 252 1.88 1.60 2.16
CA ILE A 252 1.80 3.00 1.70
C ILE A 252 0.61 3.72 2.33
N GLY A 253 -0.56 3.09 2.39
CA GLY A 253 -1.74 3.62 3.09
C GLY A 253 -1.47 3.89 4.57
N GLU A 254 -0.81 2.95 5.25
CA GLU A 254 -0.38 3.10 6.65
C GLU A 254 0.59 4.28 6.84
N CYS A 255 1.59 4.43 5.95
CA CYS A 255 2.51 5.56 5.96
C CYS A 255 1.78 6.90 5.80
N LEU A 256 0.86 6.98 4.83
CA LEU A 256 0.09 8.18 4.54
C LEU A 256 -0.84 8.57 5.70
N VAL A 257 -1.51 7.59 6.32
CA VAL A 257 -2.34 7.83 7.51
C VAL A 257 -1.50 8.28 8.70
N ASN A 258 -0.34 7.68 8.94
CA ASN A 258 0.55 8.09 10.02
C ASN A 258 1.05 9.53 9.84
N LEU A 259 1.46 9.90 8.63
CA LEU A 259 1.90 11.26 8.33
C LEU A 259 0.74 12.26 8.31
N ALA A 260 -0.49 11.82 8.06
CA ALA A 260 -1.68 12.68 8.15
C ALA A 260 -2.13 12.97 9.60
N SER A 261 -1.36 12.57 10.61
CA SER A 261 -1.74 12.70 12.02
C SER A 261 -1.43 14.08 12.63
N GLU A 262 -0.47 14.82 12.08
CA GLU A 262 -0.03 16.13 12.58
C GLU A 262 0.34 17.06 11.42
N ASN A 263 0.05 18.36 11.54
CA ASN A 263 0.37 19.35 10.50
C ASN A 263 1.88 19.53 10.25
N GLU A 264 2.74 19.12 11.20
CA GLU A 264 4.21 19.18 11.05
C GLU A 264 4.77 18.09 10.14
N TYR A 265 3.93 17.16 9.69
CA TYR A 265 4.32 16.08 8.78
C TYR A 265 3.93 16.38 7.32
N LEU A 266 3.55 17.62 7.01
CA LEU A 266 3.09 18.01 5.68
C LEU A 266 4.17 17.77 4.62
N GLU A 267 5.43 18.11 4.90
CA GLU A 267 6.55 18.01 3.98
C GLU A 267 6.88 16.55 3.60
N PRO A 268 7.11 15.62 4.55
CA PRO A 268 7.27 14.20 4.20
C PRO A 268 5.99 13.61 3.58
N PHE A 269 4.81 14.09 3.97
CA PHE A 269 3.53 13.67 3.38
C PHE A 269 3.41 14.08 1.91
N SER A 270 3.67 15.35 1.58
CA SER A 270 3.61 15.86 0.21
C SER A 270 4.67 15.20 -0.66
N PHE A 271 5.87 14.99 -0.13
CA PHE A 271 6.95 14.34 -0.87
C PHE A 271 6.61 12.91 -1.29
N ILE A 272 6.01 12.09 -0.40
CA ILE A 272 5.51 10.75 -0.75
C ILE A 272 4.48 10.82 -1.89
N LEU A 273 3.59 11.80 -1.84
CA LEU A 273 2.54 11.98 -2.83
C LEU A 273 3.08 12.49 -4.18
N GLU A 274 4.10 13.32 -4.17
CA GLU A 274 4.82 13.80 -5.36
C GLU A 274 5.63 12.67 -6.02
N CYS A 275 6.12 11.72 -5.23
CA CYS A 275 6.80 10.52 -5.72
C CYS A 275 5.85 9.39 -6.18
N GLY A 276 4.55 9.67 -6.33
CA GLY A 276 3.58 8.76 -6.97
C GLY A 276 2.71 7.94 -6.04
N ALA A 277 2.74 8.16 -4.72
CA ALA A 277 1.81 7.47 -3.82
C ALA A 277 0.37 7.96 -4.01
N ASN A 278 -0.59 7.03 -4.01
CA ASN A 278 -2.00 7.36 -4.14
C ASN A 278 -2.57 7.83 -2.77
N PRO A 279 -3.04 9.09 -2.64
CA PRO A 279 -3.54 9.63 -1.37
C PRO A 279 -4.84 8.97 -0.88
N ASN A 280 -5.53 8.25 -1.75
CA ASN A 280 -6.77 7.52 -1.45
C ASN A 280 -6.52 6.06 -1.02
N THR A 281 -5.24 5.64 -0.95
CA THR A 281 -4.89 4.30 -0.47
C THR A 281 -5.29 4.19 1.00
N PRO A 282 -6.22 3.28 1.34
CA PRO A 282 -6.56 3.07 2.73
C PRO A 282 -5.41 2.35 3.45
N ASN A 283 -5.20 2.70 4.71
CA ASN A 283 -4.36 1.92 5.59
C ASN A 283 -5.03 0.60 5.96
N GLN A 284 -4.40 -0.21 6.84
CA GLN A 284 -5.03 -1.45 7.29
C GLN A 284 -6.42 -1.15 7.84
N GLU A 285 -6.56 -0.09 8.65
CA GLU A 285 -7.81 0.39 9.28
C GLU A 285 -8.92 0.90 8.36
N GLY A 286 -8.71 0.88 7.05
CA GLY A 286 -9.66 1.46 6.09
C GLY A 286 -9.69 2.99 6.15
N TYR A 287 -8.84 3.63 6.96
CA TYR A 287 -8.69 5.07 6.97
C TYR A 287 -7.86 5.50 5.77
N THR A 288 -8.30 6.56 5.10
CA THR A 288 -7.47 7.30 4.15
C THR A 288 -6.76 8.43 4.87
N ALA A 289 -5.71 8.98 4.24
CA ALA A 289 -5.02 10.16 4.74
C ALA A 289 -5.97 11.33 5.02
N LEU A 290 -6.94 11.57 4.12
CA LEU A 290 -7.94 12.62 4.30
C LEU A 290 -8.83 12.38 5.52
N GLY A 291 -9.26 11.13 5.74
CA GLY A 291 -10.06 10.75 6.90
C GLY A 291 -9.30 11.01 8.21
N ARG A 292 -8.03 10.59 8.27
CA ARG A 292 -7.17 10.81 9.44
C ARG A 292 -6.92 12.29 9.70
N ALA A 293 -6.55 13.05 8.66
CA ALA A 293 -6.28 14.48 8.79
C ALA A 293 -7.50 15.27 9.28
N LYS A 294 -8.71 14.91 8.81
CA LYS A 294 -9.96 15.52 9.31
C LYS A 294 -10.20 15.18 10.78
N GLY A 295 -10.07 13.90 11.16
CA GLY A 295 -10.27 13.45 12.53
C GLY A 295 -9.33 14.11 13.53
N ASN A 296 -8.10 14.39 13.12
CA ASN A 296 -7.07 15.02 13.96
C ASN A 296 -7.04 16.56 13.84
N GLY A 297 -7.91 17.19 13.05
CA GLY A 297 -7.88 18.64 12.85
C GLY A 297 -6.64 19.16 12.11
N CYS A 298 -5.99 18.32 11.29
CA CYS A 298 -4.80 18.66 10.51
C CYS A 298 -5.15 19.49 9.27
N GLY A 299 -5.58 20.72 9.50
CA GLY A 299 -6.09 21.63 8.47
C GLY A 299 -5.13 21.88 7.30
N LYS A 300 -3.81 21.88 7.51
CA LYS A 300 -2.83 22.08 6.43
C LYS A 300 -2.83 20.89 5.46
N ILE A 301 -2.83 19.67 5.99
CA ILE A 301 -2.88 18.43 5.18
C ILE A 301 -4.24 18.30 4.49
N VAL A 302 -5.34 18.61 5.19
CA VAL A 302 -6.68 18.66 4.58
C VAL A 302 -6.73 19.66 3.43
N ALA A 303 -6.15 20.86 3.60
CA ALA A 303 -6.10 21.87 2.55
C ALA A 303 -5.23 21.40 1.37
N TYR A 304 -4.07 20.79 1.62
CA TYR A 304 -3.19 20.24 0.59
C TYR A 304 -3.92 19.17 -0.24
N LEU A 305 -4.55 18.18 0.41
CA LEU A 305 -5.30 17.12 -0.26
C LEU A 305 -6.48 17.68 -1.06
N LYS A 306 -7.25 18.62 -0.50
CA LYS A 306 -8.36 19.27 -1.21
C LYS A 306 -7.90 20.14 -2.38
N LYS A 307 -6.74 20.80 -2.28
CA LYS A 307 -6.16 21.55 -3.40
C LYS A 307 -5.78 20.59 -4.53
N ARG A 308 -5.16 19.45 -4.21
CA ARG A 308 -4.91 18.38 -5.17
C ARG A 308 -6.19 17.89 -5.83
N ASP A 309 -7.23 17.58 -5.05
CA ASP A 309 -8.53 17.15 -5.59
C ASP A 309 -9.20 18.21 -6.47
N LYS A 310 -8.95 19.51 -6.24
CA LYS A 310 -9.41 20.60 -7.11
C LYS A 310 -8.61 20.74 -8.40
N VAL A 311 -7.34 20.32 -8.41
CA VAL A 311 -6.48 20.30 -9.61
C VAL A 311 -6.86 19.11 -10.52
N PHE A 312 -7.41 18.03 -9.97
CA PHE A 312 -7.97 16.91 -10.74
C PHE A 312 -9.47 17.03 -10.91
N SER A 313 -9.92 17.66 -11.99
CA SER A 313 -11.31 17.55 -12.43
C SER A 313 -11.60 16.08 -12.79
N PRO A 314 -12.54 15.37 -12.12
CA PRO A 314 -12.91 14.00 -12.52
C PRO A 314 -13.43 13.94 -13.96
N LYS A 315 -13.93 15.07 -14.47
CA LYS A 315 -14.35 15.22 -15.86
C LYS A 315 -13.14 15.24 -16.82
N LEU A 316 -12.04 15.90 -16.46
CA LEU A 316 -10.80 15.93 -17.24
C LEU A 316 -10.19 14.53 -17.37
N VAL A 317 -10.08 13.81 -16.24
CA VAL A 317 -9.55 12.43 -16.23
C VAL A 317 -10.40 11.52 -17.10
N LYS A 318 -11.73 11.61 -16.97
CA LYS A 318 -12.67 10.84 -17.80
C LYS A 318 -12.55 11.19 -19.28
N ALA A 319 -12.37 12.47 -19.61
CA ALA A 319 -12.22 12.93 -20.99
C ALA A 319 -10.91 12.42 -21.62
N ILE A 320 -9.81 12.39 -20.85
CA ILE A 320 -8.54 11.78 -21.28
C ILE A 320 -8.70 10.27 -21.53
N GLU A 321 -9.36 9.56 -20.61
CA GLU A 321 -9.64 8.12 -20.77
C GLU A 321 -10.49 7.83 -22.02
N GLU A 322 -11.52 8.65 -22.27
CA GLU A 322 -12.39 8.55 -23.45
C GLU A 322 -11.60 8.80 -24.75
N GLY A 323 -10.74 9.83 -24.77
CA GLY A 323 -9.89 10.12 -25.93
C GLY A 323 -8.90 9.00 -26.23
N ILE A 324 -8.23 8.45 -25.21
CA ILE A 324 -7.35 7.28 -25.34
C ILE A 324 -8.12 6.06 -25.84
N GLN A 325 -9.31 5.81 -25.28
CA GLN A 325 -10.13 4.68 -25.69
C GLN A 325 -10.59 4.80 -27.16
N LYS A 326 -10.97 6.01 -27.59
CA LYS A 326 -11.37 6.28 -28.97
C LYS A 326 -10.19 6.04 -29.93
N PHE A 327 -9.03 6.61 -29.62
CA PHE A 327 -7.82 6.40 -30.42
C PHE A 327 -7.44 4.93 -30.51
N TYR A 328 -7.49 4.20 -29.39
CA TYR A 328 -7.19 2.76 -29.38
C TYR A 328 -8.13 1.96 -30.29
N ILE A 329 -9.41 2.30 -30.33
CA ILE A 329 -10.39 1.62 -31.21
C ILE A 329 -10.08 1.90 -32.69
N GLU A 330 -9.68 3.12 -33.02
CA GLU A 330 -9.46 3.57 -34.40
C GLU A 330 -8.06 3.21 -34.93
N HIS A 331 -7.06 3.17 -34.05
CA HIS A 331 -5.63 3.17 -34.39
C HIS A 331 -4.75 2.34 -33.42
N GLY A 332 -5.31 1.39 -32.67
CA GLY A 332 -4.62 0.69 -31.57
C GLY A 332 -3.37 -0.12 -31.94
N ASP A 333 -3.15 -0.43 -33.23
CA ASP A 333 -1.94 -1.09 -33.73
C ASP A 333 -0.79 -0.12 -33.99
N LYS A 334 -1.06 1.19 -34.10
CA LYS A 334 -0.05 2.18 -34.47
C LYS A 334 0.90 2.49 -33.31
N PRO A 335 2.22 2.53 -33.55
CA PRO A 335 3.20 2.87 -32.52
C PRO A 335 3.12 4.36 -32.17
N VAL A 336 2.80 4.67 -30.91
CA VAL A 336 2.65 6.04 -30.40
C VAL A 336 3.96 6.49 -29.77
N ALA A 337 4.48 7.62 -30.24
CA ALA A 337 5.68 8.26 -29.71
C ALA A 337 5.37 9.44 -28.79
N VAL A 338 4.27 10.15 -29.04
CA VAL A 338 3.89 11.34 -28.26
C VAL A 338 2.40 11.30 -27.94
N PHE A 339 2.05 11.57 -26.69
CA PHE A 339 0.71 11.99 -26.29
C PHE A 339 0.74 13.49 -25.98
N ALA A 340 -0.07 14.31 -26.61
CA ALA A 340 -0.05 15.74 -26.39
C ALA A 340 -1.43 16.29 -26.04
N ILE A 341 -1.45 17.33 -25.21
CA ILE A 341 -2.62 18.20 -25.07
C ILE A 341 -2.20 19.59 -25.54
N GLU A 342 -2.94 20.12 -26.52
CA GLU A 342 -2.78 21.45 -27.13
C GLU A 342 -4.17 22.09 -27.19
N ASP A 343 -4.38 23.25 -26.57
CA ASP A 343 -5.64 24.02 -26.61
C ASP A 343 -6.91 23.20 -26.36
N GLY A 344 -6.92 22.43 -25.28
CA GLY A 344 -8.06 21.57 -24.94
C GLY A 344 -8.25 20.39 -25.91
N THR A 345 -7.28 20.11 -26.78
CA THR A 345 -7.31 19.01 -27.74
C THR A 345 -6.24 17.99 -27.40
N LEU A 346 -6.66 16.74 -27.26
CA LEU A 346 -5.80 15.59 -27.10
C LEU A 346 -5.34 15.09 -28.48
N SER A 347 -4.03 14.97 -28.67
CA SER A 347 -3.36 14.55 -29.90
C SER A 347 -2.37 13.41 -29.67
N PHE A 348 -2.13 12.60 -30.70
CA PHE A 348 -1.16 11.50 -30.66
C PHE A 348 -0.17 11.64 -31.82
N GLY A 349 1.13 11.73 -31.50
CA GLY A 349 2.21 11.67 -32.47
C GLY A 349 2.72 10.24 -32.64
N LEU A 350 2.78 9.76 -33.87
CA LEU A 350 3.23 8.40 -34.19
C LEU A 350 4.75 8.31 -34.34
N GLU A 351 5.27 7.09 -34.30
CA GLU A 351 6.68 6.84 -34.57
C GLU A 351 7.10 7.36 -35.96
N GLY A 352 8.11 8.23 -36.00
CA GLY A 352 8.63 8.85 -37.23
C GLY A 352 8.06 10.24 -37.54
N GLU A 353 7.06 10.71 -36.79
CA GLU A 353 6.55 12.07 -36.90
C GLU A 353 7.40 13.05 -36.07
N ASP A 354 7.45 14.32 -36.51
CA ASP A 354 8.18 15.36 -35.77
C ASP A 354 7.50 15.61 -34.43
N SER A 355 8.22 15.29 -33.35
CA SER A 355 7.72 15.36 -31.98
C SER A 355 7.45 16.78 -31.47
N ASN A 356 7.79 17.81 -32.25
CA ASN A 356 7.56 19.23 -31.92
C ASN A 356 6.61 19.93 -32.90
N ASN A 357 6.02 19.23 -33.86
CA ASN A 357 5.11 19.81 -34.85
C ASN A 357 3.72 19.18 -34.75
N SER A 358 2.90 19.70 -33.83
CA SER A 358 1.52 19.26 -33.60
C SER A 358 0.65 19.32 -34.86
N GLY A 359 0.95 20.23 -35.80
CA GLY A 359 0.26 20.34 -37.08
C GLY A 359 0.33 19.09 -37.96
N SER A 360 1.35 18.24 -37.76
CA SER A 360 1.48 16.95 -38.46
C SER A 360 0.64 15.82 -37.85
N TRP A 361 0.25 15.93 -36.57
CA TRP A 361 -0.52 14.91 -35.84
C TRP A 361 -2.04 15.02 -36.03
N LYS A 362 -2.52 16.18 -36.51
CA LYS A 362 -3.94 16.57 -36.59
C LYS A 362 -4.80 15.71 -37.54
N TYR A 363 -4.23 14.74 -38.26
CA TYR A 363 -4.96 13.93 -39.23
C TYR A 363 -5.21 12.47 -38.82
N GLN A 364 -4.76 12.03 -37.65
CA GLN A 364 -4.80 10.60 -37.28
C GLN A 364 -5.35 10.29 -35.88
N GLY A 365 -6.10 11.20 -35.25
CA GLY A 365 -6.90 10.89 -34.06
C GLY A 365 -6.87 11.97 -32.98
N PHE A 366 -7.50 13.10 -33.22
CA PHE A 366 -7.68 14.13 -32.19
C PHE A 366 -8.98 13.91 -31.39
N TYR A 367 -8.95 14.28 -30.11
CA TYR A 367 -10.12 14.32 -29.24
C TYR A 367 -10.20 15.67 -28.56
N GLU A 368 -11.16 16.49 -28.97
CA GLU A 368 -11.47 17.77 -28.32
C GLU A 368 -12.14 17.49 -26.97
N PHE A 369 -11.61 18.10 -25.91
CA PHE A 369 -12.24 18.03 -24.61
C PHE A 369 -13.56 18.80 -24.61
N PRO A 370 -14.60 18.29 -23.93
CA PRO A 370 -15.76 19.10 -23.61
C PRO A 370 -15.34 20.34 -22.82
N GLU A 371 -15.98 21.49 -23.05
CA GLU A 371 -15.75 22.74 -22.27
C GLU A 371 -15.87 22.50 -20.76
N GLU A 372 -16.75 21.58 -20.34
CA GLU A 372 -16.92 21.22 -18.93
C GLU A 372 -15.78 20.40 -18.33
N ALA A 373 -14.93 19.80 -19.18
CA ALA A 373 -13.83 18.92 -18.79
C ALA A 373 -12.48 19.65 -18.79
N PHE A 374 -12.29 20.59 -19.71
CA PHE A 374 -11.09 21.42 -19.81
C PHE A 374 -11.52 22.88 -20.02
N ASP A 375 -11.22 23.71 -19.02
CA ASP A 375 -11.53 25.14 -19.06
C ASP A 375 -10.38 25.90 -19.74
N LEU A 376 -10.59 26.25 -21.01
CA LEU A 376 -9.59 26.92 -21.84
C LEU A 376 -9.32 28.35 -21.33
N ASP A 377 -10.33 29.06 -20.83
CA ASP A 377 -10.19 30.43 -20.32
C ASP A 377 -9.28 30.47 -19.08
N PHE A 378 -9.39 29.47 -18.19
CA PHE A 378 -8.50 29.33 -17.03
C PHE A 378 -7.06 29.01 -17.42
N TYR A 379 -6.89 28.21 -18.47
CA TYR A 379 -5.56 27.90 -19.01
C TYR A 379 -4.91 29.14 -19.64
N GLU A 380 -5.63 29.87 -20.50
CA GLU A 380 -5.15 31.12 -21.12
C GLU A 380 -4.84 32.21 -20.07
N ALA A 381 -5.55 32.20 -18.94
CA ALA A 381 -5.26 33.08 -17.80
C ALA A 381 -4.00 32.69 -17.00
N GLY A 382 -3.34 31.57 -17.33
CA GLY A 382 -2.14 31.08 -16.66
C GLY A 382 -2.38 30.41 -15.30
N GLU A 383 -3.63 30.08 -14.97
CA GLU A 383 -3.96 29.38 -13.71
C GLU A 383 -3.59 27.89 -13.74
N ILE A 384 -3.47 27.31 -14.95
CA ILE A 384 -2.99 25.94 -15.16
C ILE A 384 -1.63 25.98 -15.87
N SER A 385 -0.55 25.59 -15.18
CA SER A 385 0.80 25.60 -15.75
C SER A 385 1.17 24.28 -16.44
N SER A 386 2.09 24.34 -17.40
CA SER A 386 2.65 23.15 -18.06
C SER A 386 3.24 22.13 -17.07
N ASP A 387 3.92 22.60 -16.01
CA ASP A 387 4.43 21.74 -14.94
C ASP A 387 3.32 21.00 -14.18
N LEU A 388 2.19 21.68 -13.95
CA LEU A 388 1.03 21.10 -13.27
C LEU A 388 0.36 20.04 -14.16
N PHE A 389 0.29 20.29 -15.48
CA PHE A 389 -0.24 19.34 -16.45
C PHE A 389 0.63 18.10 -16.63
N ASN A 390 1.95 18.28 -16.71
CA ASN A 390 2.87 17.15 -16.80
C ASN A 390 2.77 16.25 -15.56
N GLN A 391 2.59 16.82 -14.36
CA GLN A 391 2.30 16.05 -13.14
C GLN A 391 0.98 15.26 -13.23
N ILE A 392 -0.05 15.81 -13.88
CA ILE A 392 -1.33 15.11 -14.11
C ILE A 392 -1.11 13.90 -15.03
N LEU A 393 -0.40 14.10 -16.15
CA LEU A 393 -0.13 13.05 -17.14
C LEU A 393 0.76 11.94 -16.56
N ASP A 394 1.75 12.31 -15.76
CA ASP A 394 2.56 11.37 -14.97
C ASP A 394 1.70 10.51 -14.05
N ASN A 395 0.79 11.14 -13.30
CA ASN A 395 -0.07 10.41 -12.37
C ASN A 395 -1.03 9.46 -13.10
N LEU A 396 -1.58 9.88 -14.24
CA LEU A 396 -2.42 9.02 -15.08
C LEU A 396 -1.62 7.85 -15.67
N ASN A 397 -0.36 8.07 -16.02
CA ASN A 397 0.55 7.02 -16.46
C ASN A 397 0.86 6.01 -15.36
N GLN A 398 1.08 6.45 -14.13
CA GLN A 398 1.22 5.56 -12.97
C GLN A 398 -0.05 4.74 -12.69
N ARG A 399 -1.23 5.24 -13.05
CA ARG A 399 -2.51 4.52 -12.94
C ARG A 399 -2.78 3.55 -14.08
N GLY A 400 -1.84 3.40 -15.02
CA GLY A 400 -1.97 2.49 -16.17
C GLY A 400 -2.94 2.98 -17.26
N ILE A 401 -3.34 4.26 -17.23
CA ILE A 401 -4.30 4.80 -18.20
C ILE A 401 -3.77 4.72 -19.64
N PHE A 402 -2.46 4.85 -19.82
CA PHE A 402 -1.80 4.78 -21.13
C PHE A 402 -1.40 3.36 -21.56
N ASP A 403 -1.71 2.32 -20.77
CA ASP A 403 -1.31 0.93 -21.10
C ASP A 403 -2.07 0.36 -22.29
N LYS A 404 -3.19 0.99 -22.68
CA LYS A 404 -3.92 0.65 -23.90
C LYS A 404 -3.20 1.10 -25.17
N LEU A 405 -2.25 2.04 -25.07
CA LEU A 405 -1.53 2.54 -26.23
C LEU A 405 -0.37 1.59 -26.59
N ASN A 406 -0.15 1.37 -27.88
CA ASN A 406 1.06 0.72 -28.38
C ASN A 406 2.24 1.71 -28.31
N LYS A 407 2.78 1.91 -27.10
CA LYS A 407 3.82 2.90 -26.79
C LYS A 407 5.17 2.50 -27.40
N THR A 408 5.84 3.44 -28.08
CA THR A 408 7.25 3.27 -28.46
C THR A 408 8.17 3.31 -27.23
N VAL A 409 9.42 2.87 -27.39
CA VAL A 409 10.45 2.90 -26.33
C VAL A 409 10.68 4.31 -25.79
N ASN A 410 10.49 5.34 -26.63
CA ASN A 410 10.68 6.75 -26.28
C ASN A 410 9.36 7.51 -26.11
N PHE A 411 8.28 6.81 -25.76
CA PHE A 411 6.98 7.43 -25.55
C PHE A 411 7.07 8.55 -24.50
N LYS A 412 6.61 9.74 -24.86
CA LYS A 412 6.53 10.91 -23.97
C LYS A 412 5.14 11.52 -24.02
N TYR A 413 4.72 12.14 -22.93
CA TYR A 413 3.59 13.06 -22.96
C TYR A 413 4.11 14.51 -23.01
N LEU A 414 3.37 15.39 -23.68
CA LEU A 414 3.69 16.81 -23.82
C LEU A 414 2.46 17.64 -23.54
N PHE A 415 2.67 18.79 -22.92
CA PHE A 415 1.68 19.85 -22.87
C PHE A 415 2.22 21.01 -23.71
N LEU A 416 1.53 21.30 -24.81
CA LEU A 416 1.99 22.30 -25.79
C LEU A 416 1.27 23.62 -25.53
N GLU A 417 2.03 24.61 -25.08
CA GLU A 417 1.60 26.01 -25.12
C GLU A 417 1.80 26.52 -26.55
N HIS A 418 0.80 27.15 -27.15
CA HIS A 418 0.99 27.81 -28.44
C HIS A 418 2.07 28.89 -28.26
N ILE A 419 3.26 28.62 -28.80
CA ILE A 419 4.25 29.66 -29.06
C ILE A 419 3.70 30.46 -30.23
N HIS A 420 3.05 31.60 -29.95
CA HIS A 420 2.67 32.56 -30.98
C HIS A 420 3.88 33.16 -31.69
#